data_AF-G2PFR0-F1
#
_entry.id   AF-G2PFR0-F1
#
_cell.length_a   1.000
_cell.length_b   1.000
_cell.length_c   1.000
_cell.angle_alpha   90.00
_cell.angle_beta   90.00
_cell.angle_gamma   90.00
#
_symmetry.space_group_name_H-M   'P 1'
#
loop_
_entity.id
_entity.type
_entity.pdbx_description
1 polymer ?
#
loop_
_entity_poly.entity_id
_entity_poly.type
_entity_poly.pdbx_seq_one_letter_code
_entity_poly.pdbx_strand_id
1 'polypeptide(L)'
;MTWSIVVTGLAERLFGVPWPAGCPLRLLVTGGEQLRVWPRGLPFEVVNSYGVTEASSVRLAARLGPFAGSTGRLPSVGRPIRGTRVHVLDDALAPVPDGEVGELFIGGVGLARGYLGHPEQTARRFVPDPFHGGGRRLYRTGDLVRVDEKGRVEFVRRLNDDPKVGGVRVDLAAVEAALLASPEVTGAAAAIRVRDGERPRLVGYLVADDDRLAPDEVIDAVARRLPPQMVPGVLVRLTSLPLLSSGKVDRGRLPEPTADIVFRGRLATARDETEQQVIDIFREVLGRADIGAHDDFFGLGGDSMGVARVRQSLLERHGIDVPYTLIFRQRTPRRICTAASDGGEEPR
;
A
#
# COMPACT_ATOMS: atom_id res chain seq x y z
N MET A 1 28.81 12.67 4.61
CA MET A 1 28.08 11.52 5.17
C MET A 1 27.19 10.96 4.06
N THR A 2 27.35 9.70 3.72
CA THR A 2 26.53 9.00 2.70
C THR A 2 25.25 8.48 3.36
N TRP A 3 24.11 8.70 2.71
CA TRP A 3 22.83 8.27 3.22
C TRP A 3 21.89 7.86 2.10
N SER A 4 20.89 7.05 2.43
CA SER A 4 19.83 6.63 1.51
C SER A 4 18.49 6.61 2.25
N ILE A 5 17.40 6.71 1.50
CA ILE A 5 16.04 6.55 2.01
C ILE A 5 15.35 5.42 1.25
N VAL A 6 14.71 4.52 1.98
CA VAL A 6 13.94 3.41 1.40
C VAL A 6 12.64 3.22 2.17
N VAL A 7 11.62 2.66 1.52
CA VAL A 7 10.38 2.28 2.22
C VAL A 7 10.64 1.18 3.24
N THR A 8 9.82 1.16 4.31
CA THR A 8 9.93 0.21 5.42
C THR A 8 10.04 -1.24 4.97
N GLY A 9 9.16 -1.74 4.09
CA GLY A 9 9.23 -3.12 3.61
C GLY A 9 10.55 -3.49 2.91
N LEU A 10 11.24 -2.54 2.27
CA LEU A 10 12.57 -2.76 1.68
C LEU A 10 13.67 -2.70 2.74
N ALA A 11 13.59 -1.73 3.68
CA ALA A 11 14.54 -1.62 4.79
C ALA A 11 14.63 -2.93 5.59
N GLU A 12 13.48 -3.53 5.91
CA GLU A 12 13.44 -4.78 6.68
C GLU A 12 14.14 -5.94 5.96
N ARG A 13 14.03 -6.02 4.63
CA ARG A 13 14.78 -7.00 3.84
C ARG A 13 16.27 -6.72 3.89
N LEU A 14 16.67 -5.44 3.75
CA LEU A 14 18.06 -5.01 3.80
C LEU A 14 18.73 -5.25 5.16
N PHE A 15 17.96 -5.34 6.24
CA PHE A 15 18.50 -5.67 7.56
C PHE A 15 19.03 -7.11 7.64
N GLY A 16 18.52 -8.02 6.81
CA GLY A 16 18.95 -9.42 6.76
C GLY A 16 20.03 -9.73 5.72
N VAL A 17 20.47 -8.73 4.94
CA VAL A 17 21.48 -8.93 3.87
C VAL A 17 22.89 -8.84 4.46
N PRO A 18 23.84 -9.70 4.04
CA PRO A 18 25.24 -9.56 4.41
C PRO A 18 25.85 -8.32 3.75
N TRP A 19 26.15 -7.30 4.55
CA TRP A 19 26.77 -6.06 4.08
C TRP A 19 28.29 -6.19 3.97
N PRO A 20 28.92 -5.66 2.90
CA PRO A 20 30.37 -5.68 2.76
C PRO A 20 31.05 -4.83 3.83
N ALA A 21 32.21 -5.27 4.31
CA ALA A 21 33.00 -4.56 5.34
C ALA A 21 33.36 -3.11 4.96
N GLY A 22 33.52 -2.84 3.65
CA GLY A 22 33.77 -1.51 3.10
C GLY A 22 32.53 -0.72 2.72
N CYS A 23 31.34 -1.06 3.23
CA CYS A 23 30.09 -0.38 2.87
C CYS A 23 30.23 1.14 3.09
N PRO A 24 30.06 1.96 2.03
CA PRO A 24 30.23 3.40 2.17
C PRO A 24 29.05 4.04 2.89
N LEU A 25 27.86 3.41 2.91
CA LEU A 25 26.63 3.94 3.52
C LEU A 25 26.83 4.18 5.02
N ARG A 26 26.40 5.34 5.53
CA ARG A 26 26.49 5.69 6.96
C ARG A 26 25.13 5.83 7.64
N LEU A 27 24.08 6.11 6.88
CA LEU A 27 22.72 6.29 7.40
C LEU A 27 21.67 5.77 6.42
N LEU A 28 20.79 4.91 6.90
CA LEU A 28 19.58 4.51 6.18
C LEU A 28 18.35 5.11 6.87
N VAL A 29 17.59 5.92 6.13
CA VAL A 29 16.30 6.43 6.59
C VAL A 29 15.21 5.52 6.06
N THR A 30 14.25 5.17 6.91
CA THR A 30 13.10 4.34 6.53
C THR A 30 11.80 4.94 7.05
N GLY A 31 10.69 4.69 6.38
CA GLY A 31 9.37 5.20 6.75
C GLY A 31 8.30 4.83 5.74
N GLY A 32 7.07 5.28 6.01
CA GLY A 32 5.89 5.02 5.19
C GLY A 32 5.00 3.88 5.72
N GLU A 33 5.56 2.94 6.49
CA GLU A 33 4.83 1.89 7.19
C GLU A 33 5.35 1.71 8.62
N GLN A 34 4.63 0.94 9.42
CA GLN A 34 5.11 0.54 10.74
C GLN A 34 6.32 -0.39 10.57
N LEU A 35 7.48 0.04 11.08
CA LEU A 35 8.66 -0.82 11.17
C LEU A 35 8.38 -1.93 12.20
N ARG A 36 8.54 -3.19 11.79
CA ARG A 36 8.27 -4.39 12.59
C ARG A 36 9.56 -5.07 13.02
N VAL A 37 10.61 -4.93 12.22
CA VAL A 37 11.92 -5.55 12.47
C VAL A 37 12.91 -4.53 13.04
N TRP A 38 13.58 -4.91 14.13
CA TRP A 38 14.68 -4.13 14.68
C TRP A 38 15.96 -4.34 13.87
N PRO A 39 16.67 -3.27 13.45
CA PRO A 39 17.96 -3.40 12.78
C PRO A 39 19.00 -4.00 13.74
N ARG A 40 19.78 -4.97 13.26
CA ARG A 40 20.83 -5.66 14.05
C ARG A 40 22.10 -5.83 13.21
N GLY A 41 23.26 -5.55 13.80
CA GLY A 41 24.55 -5.86 13.20
C GLY A 41 24.87 -5.10 11.90
N LEU A 42 24.21 -3.96 11.65
CA LEU A 42 24.43 -3.18 10.43
C LEU A 42 25.65 -2.27 10.54
N PRO A 43 26.43 -2.08 9.46
CA PRO A 43 27.59 -1.19 9.45
C PRO A 43 27.22 0.30 9.37
N PHE A 44 25.93 0.64 9.43
CA PHE A 44 25.38 1.99 9.33
C PHE A 44 24.24 2.21 10.32
N GLU A 45 23.95 3.48 10.60
CA GLU A 45 22.83 3.87 11.46
C GLU A 45 21.50 3.75 10.72
N VAL A 46 20.42 3.46 11.45
CA VAL A 46 19.06 3.46 10.91
C VAL A 46 18.24 4.53 11.60
N VAL A 47 17.51 5.32 10.82
CA VAL A 47 16.50 6.25 11.32
C VAL A 47 15.14 5.80 10.83
N ASN A 48 14.28 5.43 11.77
CA ASN A 48 12.85 5.27 11.49
C ASN A 48 12.20 6.65 11.47
N SER A 49 11.40 6.93 10.44
CA SER A 49 10.77 8.21 10.22
C SER A 49 9.28 8.04 9.99
N TYR A 50 8.51 8.97 10.53
CA TYR A 50 7.08 9.06 10.32
C TYR A 50 6.72 10.44 9.82
N GLY A 51 5.73 10.48 8.93
CA GLY A 51 5.17 11.71 8.45
C GLY A 51 4.01 11.47 7.50
N VAL A 52 3.34 12.56 7.15
CA VAL A 52 2.16 12.59 6.29
C VAL A 52 2.36 13.66 5.23
N THR A 53 1.80 13.46 4.04
CA THR A 53 1.93 14.41 2.92
C THR A 53 1.42 15.79 3.32
N GLU A 54 0.34 15.83 4.10
CA GLU A 54 -0.31 17.04 4.61
C GLU A 54 0.54 17.83 5.60
N ALA A 55 1.62 17.22 6.10
CA ALA A 55 2.63 17.87 6.91
C ALA A 55 4.00 17.82 6.22
N SER A 56 4.09 17.85 4.89
CA SER A 56 5.35 17.92 4.15
C SER A 56 6.36 16.83 4.55
N SER A 57 5.99 15.57 4.28
CA SER A 57 6.83 14.38 4.53
C SER A 57 7.12 14.19 6.02
N VAL A 58 8.38 13.97 6.41
CA VAL A 58 8.81 13.56 7.76
C VAL A 58 8.51 14.61 8.82
N ARG A 59 7.95 14.17 9.95
CA ARG A 59 7.63 14.98 11.13
C ARG A 59 8.17 14.40 12.43
N LEU A 60 8.28 13.09 12.51
CA LEU A 60 8.88 12.36 13.64
C LEU A 60 10.06 11.54 13.13
N ALA A 61 11.11 11.45 13.94
CA ALA A 61 12.24 10.59 13.64
C ALA A 61 12.80 9.91 14.91
N ALA A 62 13.12 8.62 14.80
CA ALA A 62 13.82 7.83 15.80
C ALA A 62 15.13 7.31 15.20
N ARG A 63 16.26 7.72 15.77
CA ARG A 63 17.52 7.02 15.55
C ARG A 63 17.48 5.69 16.31
N LEU A 64 17.57 4.59 15.57
CA LEU A 64 17.56 3.24 16.12
C LEU A 64 19.00 2.85 16.44
N GLY A 65 19.32 2.77 17.73
CA GLY A 65 20.61 2.27 18.19
C GLY A 65 20.74 0.75 17.97
N PRO A 66 21.96 0.19 18.12
CA PRO A 66 22.17 -1.25 18.09
C PRO A 66 21.25 -1.93 19.13
N PHE A 67 20.39 -2.82 18.64
CA PHE A 67 19.35 -3.44 19.46
C PHE A 67 19.92 -4.54 20.36
N ALA A 68 19.84 -4.35 21.68
CA ALA A 68 20.41 -5.23 22.70
C ALA A 68 19.38 -6.07 23.50
N GLY A 69 18.20 -6.36 22.94
CA GLY A 69 17.23 -7.28 23.59
C GLY A 69 15.77 -6.98 23.23
N SER A 70 14.87 -7.95 23.42
CA SER A 70 13.45 -7.79 23.08
C SER A 70 12.67 -7.02 24.15
N THR A 71 12.17 -5.82 23.83
CA THR A 71 11.22 -5.10 24.69
C THR A 71 9.76 -5.50 24.45
N GLY A 72 9.50 -6.47 23.55
CA GLY A 72 8.15 -6.81 23.07
C GLY A 72 7.46 -5.70 22.28
N ARG A 73 8.09 -4.52 22.13
CA ARG A 73 7.56 -3.36 21.42
C ARG A 73 8.22 -3.18 20.07
N LEU A 74 7.44 -2.69 19.11
CA LEU A 74 7.93 -2.31 17.80
C LEU A 74 8.80 -1.04 17.89
N PRO A 75 9.71 -0.80 16.92
CA PRO A 75 10.45 0.44 16.82
C PRO A 75 9.54 1.67 16.84
N SER A 76 9.85 2.59 17.77
CA SER A 76 9.18 3.89 17.86
C SER A 76 9.37 4.72 16.58
N VAL A 77 8.41 5.59 16.28
CA VAL A 77 8.51 6.58 15.20
C VAL A 77 9.23 7.86 15.65
N GLY A 78 9.52 7.96 16.96
CA GLY A 78 10.50 8.87 17.54
C GLY A 78 9.92 10.19 18.04
N ARG A 79 10.69 11.25 17.88
CA ARG A 79 10.37 12.58 18.41
C ARG A 79 10.18 13.60 17.27
N PRO A 80 9.46 14.71 17.51
CA PRO A 80 9.30 15.77 16.53
C PRO A 80 10.63 16.31 16.02
N ILE A 81 10.75 16.45 14.70
CA ILE A 81 11.87 17.19 14.09
C ILE A 81 11.69 18.70 14.30
N ARG A 82 12.76 19.47 14.10
CA ARG A 82 12.74 20.93 14.26
C ARG A 82 11.58 21.58 13.51
N GLY A 83 10.89 22.51 14.18
CA GLY A 83 9.76 23.25 13.61
C GLY A 83 8.44 22.47 13.58
N THR A 84 8.41 21.25 14.11
CA THR A 84 7.22 20.42 14.25
C THR A 84 6.73 20.45 15.69
N ARG A 85 5.42 20.60 15.86
CA ARG A 85 4.72 20.34 17.13
C ARG A 85 3.86 19.12 16.96
N VAL A 86 3.75 18.31 18.01
CA VAL A 86 2.84 17.17 18.03
C VAL A 86 2.02 17.20 19.30
N HIS A 87 0.78 16.78 19.20
CA HIS A 87 -0.13 16.60 20.31
C HIS A 87 -0.78 15.23 20.18
N VAL A 88 -0.96 14.53 21.29
CA VAL A 88 -1.73 13.28 21.34
C VAL A 88 -3.01 13.61 22.07
N LEU A 89 -4.13 13.60 21.35
CA LEU A 89 -5.39 14.17 21.81
C LEU A 89 -6.52 13.14 21.76
N ASP A 90 -7.54 13.36 22.59
CA ASP A 90 -8.83 12.67 22.49
C ASP A 90 -9.77 13.35 21.48
N ASP A 91 -11.00 12.84 21.37
CA ASP A 91 -12.02 13.38 20.46
C ASP A 91 -12.53 14.77 20.87
N ALA A 92 -12.32 15.19 22.13
CA ALA A 92 -12.61 16.53 22.62
C ALA A 92 -11.46 17.51 22.40
N LEU A 93 -10.38 17.10 21.71
CA LEU A 93 -9.13 17.83 21.52
C LEU A 93 -8.39 18.13 22.84
N ALA A 94 -8.64 17.35 23.89
CA ALA A 94 -7.89 17.40 25.14
C ALA A 94 -6.65 16.49 25.07
N PRO A 95 -5.50 16.91 25.61
CA PRO A 95 -4.32 16.06 25.69
C PRO A 95 -4.59 14.81 26.53
N VAL A 96 -4.22 13.64 26.00
CA VAL A 96 -4.22 12.41 26.79
C VAL A 96 -2.95 12.31 27.64
N PRO A 97 -2.97 11.63 28.80
CA PRO A 97 -1.77 11.37 29.59
C PRO A 97 -0.69 10.60 28.82
N ASP A 98 0.58 10.80 29.18
CA ASP A 98 1.67 9.94 28.69
C ASP A 98 1.38 8.48 29.03
N GLY A 99 1.66 7.56 28.10
CA GLY A 99 1.30 6.16 28.24
C GLY A 99 -0.13 5.81 27.80
N GLU A 100 -1.02 6.78 27.60
CA GLU A 100 -2.35 6.53 27.05
C GLU A 100 -2.38 6.64 25.52
N VAL A 101 -3.38 5.99 24.91
CA VAL A 101 -3.58 6.03 23.47
C VAL A 101 -4.48 7.21 23.10
N GLY A 102 -4.02 8.04 22.16
CA GLY A 102 -4.82 9.10 21.56
C GLY A 102 -4.45 9.33 20.10
N GLU A 103 -5.17 10.22 19.43
CA GLU A 103 -4.89 10.56 18.04
C GLU A 103 -3.73 11.56 17.94
N LEU A 104 -2.84 11.33 16.98
CA LEU A 104 -1.73 12.23 16.69
C LEU A 104 -2.22 13.44 15.89
N PHE A 105 -1.96 14.63 16.41
CA PHE A 105 -2.14 15.90 15.73
C PHE A 105 -0.79 16.55 15.48
N ILE A 106 -0.60 17.13 14.29
CA ILE A 106 0.67 17.74 13.88
C ILE A 106 0.46 19.24 13.67
N GLY A 107 1.31 20.06 14.27
CA GLY A 107 1.36 21.50 14.04
C GLY A 107 2.76 21.96 13.60
N GLY A 108 2.86 23.25 13.28
CA GLY A 108 4.14 23.89 12.96
C GLY A 108 4.31 24.24 11.49
N VAL A 109 5.54 24.57 11.10
CA VAL A 109 5.85 25.20 9.79
C VAL A 109 5.72 24.24 8.60
N GLY A 110 5.58 22.94 8.86
CA GLY A 110 5.49 21.91 7.84
C GLY A 110 4.08 21.63 7.32
N LEU A 111 3.05 22.29 7.83
CA LEU A 111 1.68 22.04 7.39
C LEU A 111 1.45 22.53 5.95
N ALA A 112 0.79 21.68 5.16
CA ALA A 112 0.29 22.06 3.86
C ALA A 112 -0.76 23.18 3.97
N ARG A 113 -1.01 23.87 2.84
CA ARG A 113 -2.08 24.87 2.77
C ARG A 113 -3.45 24.22 2.95
N GLY A 114 -3.64 23.04 2.38
CA GLY A 114 -4.87 22.25 2.39
C GLY A 114 -4.91 21.33 1.19
N TYR A 115 -6.09 20.76 0.93
CA TYR A 115 -6.37 19.98 -0.27
C TYR A 115 -6.84 20.91 -1.40
N LEU A 116 -6.22 20.80 -2.58
CA LEU A 116 -6.54 21.63 -3.73
C LEU A 116 -7.99 21.41 -4.16
N GLY A 117 -8.78 22.49 -4.24
CA GLY A 117 -10.19 22.41 -4.66
C GLY A 117 -11.16 21.80 -3.63
N HIS A 118 -10.69 21.42 -2.44
CA HIS A 118 -11.50 20.75 -1.42
C HIS A 118 -11.46 21.49 -0.08
N PRO A 119 -12.11 22.67 0.03
CA PRO A 119 -12.09 23.49 1.24
C PRO A 119 -12.78 22.82 2.43
N GLU A 120 -13.87 22.07 2.22
CA GLU A 120 -14.55 21.35 3.30
C GLU A 120 -13.68 20.24 3.91
N GLN A 121 -13.03 19.44 3.05
CA GLN A 121 -12.10 18.41 3.50
C GLN A 121 -10.90 19.03 4.22
N THR A 122 -10.42 20.17 3.73
CA THR A 122 -9.36 20.94 4.38
C THR A 122 -9.80 21.38 5.77
N ALA A 123 -10.98 21.98 5.93
CA ALA A 123 -11.48 22.43 7.23
C ALA A 123 -11.67 21.29 8.23
N ARG A 124 -12.07 20.09 7.76
CA ARG A 124 -12.22 18.90 8.61
C ARG A 124 -10.89 18.34 9.13
N ARG A 125 -9.81 18.48 8.35
CA ARG A 125 -8.49 17.89 8.67
C ARG A 125 -7.49 18.90 9.25
N PHE A 126 -7.56 20.15 8.84
CA PHE A 126 -6.70 21.25 9.30
C PHE A 126 -7.49 22.12 10.27
N VAL A 127 -7.59 21.66 11.52
CA VAL A 127 -8.40 22.27 12.58
C VAL A 127 -7.63 23.41 13.28
N PRO A 128 -8.31 24.33 13.98
CA PRO A 128 -7.64 25.32 14.82
C PRO A 128 -6.74 24.66 15.88
N ASP A 129 -5.59 25.28 16.17
CA ASP A 129 -4.67 24.86 17.24
C ASP A 129 -5.15 25.48 18.58
N PRO A 130 -5.73 24.70 19.52
CA PRO A 130 -6.24 25.25 20.77
C PRO A 130 -5.12 25.61 21.76
N PHE A 131 -3.90 25.12 21.53
CA PHE A 131 -2.75 25.31 22.41
C PHE A 131 -1.95 26.56 22.06
N HIS A 132 -2.15 27.11 20.86
CA HIS A 132 -1.40 28.26 20.37
C HIS A 132 -2.31 29.26 19.65
N GLY A 133 -2.29 30.52 20.10
CA GLY A 133 -3.03 31.60 19.46
C GLY A 133 -2.52 31.98 18.06
N GLY A 134 -3.21 32.94 17.44
CA GLY A 134 -2.79 33.57 16.18
C GLY A 134 -3.16 32.81 14.91
N GLY A 135 -4.33 32.14 14.89
CA GLY A 135 -4.84 31.47 13.68
C GLY A 135 -4.03 30.23 13.25
N ARG A 136 -3.25 29.66 14.17
CA ARG A 136 -2.49 28.44 13.92
C ARG A 136 -3.42 27.24 13.76
N ARG A 137 -2.93 26.24 13.05
CA ARG A 137 -3.69 25.02 12.72
C ARG A 137 -2.94 23.77 13.17
N LEU A 138 -3.70 22.73 13.45
CA LEU A 138 -3.24 21.35 13.59
C LEU A 138 -3.79 20.51 12.45
N TYR A 139 -3.00 19.57 11.96
CA TYR A 139 -3.45 18.52 11.06
C TYR A 139 -3.83 17.26 11.85
N ARG A 140 -5.08 16.83 11.69
CA ARG A 140 -5.67 15.61 12.28
C ARG A 140 -5.28 14.38 11.47
N THR A 141 -4.29 13.61 11.95
CA THR A 141 -3.64 12.56 11.15
C THR A 141 -4.51 11.34 10.91
N GLY A 142 -5.45 11.05 11.82
CA GLY A 142 -6.14 9.76 11.87
C GLY A 142 -5.28 8.63 12.43
N ASP A 143 -4.05 8.86 12.88
CA ASP A 143 -3.17 7.83 13.44
C ASP A 143 -3.26 7.85 14.97
N LEU A 144 -3.54 6.69 15.58
CA LEU A 144 -3.46 6.49 17.02
C LEU A 144 -2.05 6.16 17.45
N VAL A 145 -1.59 6.89 18.46
CA VAL A 145 -0.25 6.78 19.00
C VAL A 145 -0.30 6.81 20.52
N ARG A 146 0.84 6.50 21.13
CA ARG A 146 1.09 6.68 22.55
C ARG A 146 2.47 7.30 22.73
N VAL A 147 2.63 8.13 23.75
CA VAL A 147 3.95 8.65 24.14
C VAL A 147 4.54 7.76 25.23
N ASP A 148 5.76 7.27 25.04
CA ASP A 148 6.47 6.50 26.06
C ASP A 148 7.08 7.42 27.14
N GLU A 149 7.58 6.83 28.23
CA GLU A 149 8.23 7.56 29.34
C GLU A 149 9.45 8.40 28.90
N LYS A 150 10.00 8.11 27.72
CA LYS A 150 11.11 8.86 27.11
C LYS A 150 10.59 9.91 26.12
N GLY A 151 9.30 10.26 26.15
CA GLY A 151 8.71 11.24 25.25
C GLY A 151 8.77 10.85 23.77
N ARG A 152 8.92 9.56 23.46
CA ARG A 152 8.96 9.05 22.08
C ARG A 152 7.57 8.57 21.69
N VAL A 153 7.18 8.89 20.47
CA VAL A 153 5.89 8.48 19.92
C VAL A 153 5.98 7.03 19.44
N GLU A 154 5.10 6.19 19.95
CA GLU A 154 4.85 4.83 19.51
C GLU A 154 3.57 4.81 18.67
N PHE A 155 3.65 4.34 17.43
CA PHE A 155 2.46 4.14 16.61
C PHE A 155 1.71 2.89 17.10
N VAL A 156 0.39 3.02 17.23
CA VAL A 156 -0.50 1.93 17.69
C VAL A 156 -1.27 1.36 16.50
N ARG A 157 -2.07 2.19 15.82
CA ARG A 157 -2.90 1.84 14.66
C ARG A 157 -3.43 3.11 14.01
N ARG A 158 -4.18 3.00 12.91
CA ARG A 158 -4.95 4.13 12.37
C ARG A 158 -6.41 4.05 12.85
N LEU A 159 -7.06 5.19 13.06
CA LEU A 159 -8.48 5.29 13.43
C LEU A 159 -9.39 4.77 12.32
N ASN A 160 -9.10 5.24 11.10
CA ASN A 160 -9.70 4.73 9.88
C ASN A 160 -8.52 4.15 9.12
N ASP A 161 -8.32 2.84 9.16
CA ASP A 161 -7.25 2.17 8.41
C ASP A 161 -7.39 2.51 6.92
N ASP A 162 -6.78 3.64 6.51
CA ASP A 162 -6.58 4.01 5.12
C ASP A 162 -5.83 2.84 4.53
N PRO A 163 -6.48 2.07 3.67
CA PRO A 163 -6.04 0.72 3.54
C PRO A 163 -4.86 0.78 2.55
N LYS A 164 -3.73 0.22 3.00
CA LYS A 164 -2.47 0.23 2.24
C LYS A 164 -2.31 -1.10 1.50
N VAL A 165 -1.93 -1.03 0.23
CA VAL A 165 -1.45 -2.19 -0.54
C VAL A 165 0.01 -1.97 -0.84
N GLY A 166 0.88 -2.89 -0.39
CA GLY A 166 2.33 -2.82 -0.65
C GLY A 166 3.01 -1.54 -0.15
N GLY A 167 2.53 -0.95 0.96
CA GLY A 167 3.06 0.28 1.54
C GLY A 167 2.58 1.58 0.91
N VAL A 168 1.73 1.51 -0.11
CA VAL A 168 1.12 2.68 -0.76
C VAL A 168 -0.30 2.88 -0.25
N ARG A 169 -0.65 4.13 0.07
CA ARG A 169 -2.03 4.50 0.44
C ARG A 169 -2.92 4.36 -0.79
N VAL A 170 -3.99 3.57 -0.69
CA VAL A 170 -4.99 3.44 -1.75
C VAL A 170 -6.19 4.33 -1.42
N ASP A 171 -6.54 5.21 -2.35
CA ASP A 171 -7.81 5.93 -2.29
C ASP A 171 -8.93 5.05 -2.87
N LEU A 172 -9.71 4.42 -2.00
CA LEU A 172 -10.83 3.56 -2.40
C LEU A 172 -11.89 4.31 -3.21
N ALA A 173 -12.13 5.60 -2.93
CA ALA A 173 -13.12 6.37 -3.67
C ALA A 173 -12.66 6.64 -5.11
N ALA A 174 -11.36 6.83 -5.33
CA ALA A 174 -10.79 6.94 -6.67
C ALA A 174 -10.92 5.62 -7.45
N VAL A 175 -10.74 4.46 -6.78
CA VAL A 175 -10.98 3.13 -7.35
C VAL A 175 -12.44 2.95 -7.74
N GLU A 176 -13.36 3.31 -6.84
CA GLU A 176 -14.81 3.27 -7.07
C GLU A 176 -15.23 4.13 -8.27
N ALA A 177 -14.71 5.37 -8.34
CA ALA A 177 -14.97 6.27 -9.47
C ALA A 177 -14.40 5.73 -10.79
N ALA A 178 -13.24 5.08 -10.76
CA ALA A 178 -12.65 4.46 -11.95
C ALA A 178 -13.45 3.24 -12.43
N LEU A 179 -13.99 2.43 -11.51
CA LEU A 179 -14.88 1.31 -11.84
C LEU A 179 -16.20 1.79 -12.46
N LEU A 180 -16.81 2.84 -11.90
CA LEU A 180 -18.03 3.46 -12.42
C LEU A 180 -17.85 4.15 -13.78
N ALA A 181 -16.61 4.37 -14.21
CA ALA A 181 -16.32 4.94 -15.52
C ALA A 181 -16.44 3.90 -16.66
N SER A 182 -16.64 2.62 -16.35
CA SER A 182 -17.03 1.59 -17.31
C SER A 182 -18.54 1.68 -17.57
N PRO A 183 -19.00 1.87 -18.83
CA PRO A 183 -20.41 2.11 -19.15
C PRO A 183 -21.40 1.05 -18.61
N GLU A 184 -20.94 -0.18 -18.48
CA GLU A 184 -21.73 -1.34 -18.07
C GLU A 184 -21.86 -1.46 -16.54
N VAL A 185 -21.09 -0.67 -15.77
CA VAL A 185 -21.05 -0.72 -14.30
C VAL A 185 -22.02 0.30 -13.72
N THR A 186 -23.09 -0.18 -13.10
CA THR A 186 -24.16 0.65 -12.50
C THR A 186 -23.95 0.92 -11.01
N GLY A 187 -23.04 0.19 -10.36
CA GLY A 187 -22.63 0.43 -8.99
C GLY A 187 -21.21 -0.08 -8.72
N ALA A 188 -20.45 0.62 -7.89
CA ALA A 188 -19.13 0.16 -7.48
C ALA A 188 -18.85 0.41 -5.99
N ALA A 189 -18.08 -0.49 -5.40
CA ALA A 189 -17.46 -0.33 -4.09
C ALA A 189 -16.03 -0.88 -4.14
N ALA A 190 -15.12 -0.34 -3.35
CA ALA A 190 -13.78 -0.89 -3.18
C ALA A 190 -13.52 -1.19 -1.71
N ALA A 191 -12.80 -2.27 -1.44
CA ALA A 191 -12.35 -2.60 -0.11
C ALA A 191 -11.02 -3.35 -0.13
N ILE A 192 -10.28 -3.23 0.96
CA ILE A 192 -9.12 -4.08 1.19
C ILE A 192 -9.54 -5.28 2.02
N ARG A 193 -9.06 -6.45 1.61
CA ARG A 193 -9.29 -7.74 2.28
C ARG A 193 -7.96 -8.33 2.72
N VAL A 194 -7.97 -8.95 3.89
CA VAL A 194 -6.85 -9.70 4.46
C VAL A 194 -7.40 -11.07 4.84
N ARG A 195 -6.87 -12.15 4.26
CA ARG A 195 -7.08 -13.51 4.78
C ARG A 195 -5.93 -13.87 5.70
N ASP A 196 -6.17 -14.76 6.66
CA ASP A 196 -5.15 -15.20 7.60
C ASP A 196 -3.89 -15.67 6.88
N GLY A 197 -2.74 -15.06 7.22
CA GLY A 197 -1.44 -15.33 6.60
C GLY A 197 -1.20 -14.68 5.23
N GLU A 198 -2.21 -14.05 4.62
CA GLU A 198 -2.08 -13.35 3.33
C GLU A 198 -1.86 -11.84 3.51
N ARG A 199 -1.21 -11.21 2.51
CA ARG A 199 -1.07 -9.74 2.49
C ARG A 199 -2.41 -9.06 2.16
N PRO A 200 -2.63 -7.82 2.61
CA PRO A 200 -3.80 -7.03 2.21
C PRO A 200 -3.89 -6.90 0.69
N ARG A 201 -5.07 -7.20 0.14
CA ARG A 201 -5.38 -7.09 -1.30
C ARG A 201 -6.52 -6.11 -1.54
N LEU A 202 -6.43 -5.33 -2.62
CA LEU A 202 -7.51 -4.47 -3.09
C LEU A 202 -8.52 -5.30 -3.90
N VAL A 203 -9.78 -5.25 -3.46
CA VAL A 203 -10.93 -5.88 -4.11
C VAL A 203 -11.88 -4.79 -4.60
N GLY A 204 -12.25 -4.85 -5.88
CA GLY A 204 -13.33 -4.07 -6.47
C GLY A 204 -14.62 -4.89 -6.48
N TYR A 205 -15.72 -4.29 -6.06
CA TYR A 205 -17.06 -4.85 -6.16
C TYR A 205 -17.82 -4.02 -7.17
N LEU A 206 -18.52 -4.68 -8.09
CA LEU A 206 -19.30 -4.01 -9.12
C LEU A 206 -20.69 -4.62 -9.22
N VAL A 207 -21.64 -3.78 -9.61
CA VAL A 207 -22.98 -4.17 -10.07
C VAL A 207 -23.02 -3.80 -11.55
N ALA A 208 -23.49 -4.74 -12.37
CA ALA A 208 -23.63 -4.55 -13.80
C ALA A 208 -24.89 -5.30 -14.24
N ASP A 209 -25.66 -4.67 -15.13
CA ASP A 209 -26.94 -5.21 -15.62
C ASP A 209 -26.74 -6.15 -16.83
N ASP A 210 -25.57 -6.09 -17.47
CA ASP A 210 -25.22 -6.88 -18.66
C ASP A 210 -24.28 -8.05 -18.30
N ASP A 211 -24.67 -9.25 -18.68
CA ASP A 211 -23.84 -10.46 -18.56
C ASP A 211 -22.65 -10.48 -19.53
N ARG A 212 -22.59 -9.55 -20.48
CA ARG A 212 -21.47 -9.40 -21.44
C ARG A 212 -20.29 -8.62 -20.91
N LEU A 213 -20.37 -8.07 -19.69
CA LEU A 213 -19.25 -7.34 -19.10
C LEU A 213 -17.99 -8.20 -19.11
N ALA A 214 -16.91 -7.71 -19.71
CA ALA A 214 -15.63 -8.39 -19.71
C ALA A 214 -14.77 -7.87 -18.53
N PRO A 215 -14.40 -8.73 -17.56
CA PRO A 215 -13.65 -8.30 -16.37
C PRO A 215 -12.28 -7.66 -16.69
N ASP A 216 -11.63 -8.08 -17.77
CA ASP A 216 -10.36 -7.51 -18.20
C ASP A 216 -10.52 -6.10 -18.80
N GLU A 217 -11.62 -5.83 -19.51
CA GLU A 217 -11.90 -4.49 -20.06
C GLU A 217 -12.15 -3.46 -18.96
N VAL A 218 -12.87 -3.85 -17.90
CA VAL A 218 -13.07 -3.02 -16.70
C VAL A 218 -11.73 -2.69 -16.06
N ILE A 219 -10.84 -3.68 -15.92
CA ILE A 219 -9.55 -3.45 -15.30
C ILE A 219 -8.64 -2.59 -16.16
N ASP A 220 -8.64 -2.79 -17.47
CA ASP A 220 -7.90 -1.92 -18.37
C ASP A 220 -8.43 -0.48 -18.32
N ALA A 221 -9.75 -0.30 -18.17
CA ALA A 221 -10.35 1.02 -17.97
C ALA A 221 -9.91 1.68 -16.65
N VAL A 222 -9.76 0.90 -15.58
CA VAL A 222 -9.21 1.37 -14.30
C VAL A 222 -7.71 1.68 -14.41
N ALA A 223 -6.93 0.78 -15.03
CA ALA A 223 -5.48 0.92 -15.19
C ALA A 223 -5.08 2.10 -16.08
N ARG A 224 -5.95 2.54 -16.99
CA ARG A 224 -5.76 3.79 -17.76
C ARG A 224 -5.90 5.06 -16.91
N ARG A 225 -6.57 4.98 -15.75
CA ARG A 225 -6.92 6.13 -14.91
C ARG A 225 -6.13 6.20 -13.62
N LEU A 226 -5.73 5.04 -13.08
CA LEU A 226 -5.14 4.93 -11.76
C LEU A 226 -3.74 4.31 -11.82
N PRO A 227 -2.87 4.65 -10.86
CA PRO A 227 -1.58 4.00 -10.74
C PRO A 227 -1.77 2.50 -10.47
N PRO A 228 -0.80 1.65 -10.85
CA PRO A 228 -0.98 0.20 -10.84
C PRO A 228 -1.31 -0.42 -9.48
N GLN A 229 -0.86 0.19 -8.39
CA GLN A 229 -1.12 -0.28 -7.02
C GLN A 229 -2.58 -0.06 -6.58
N MET A 230 -3.32 0.77 -7.31
CA MET A 230 -4.74 1.05 -7.11
C MET A 230 -5.63 0.29 -8.09
N VAL A 231 -5.06 -0.54 -8.95
CA VAL A 231 -5.83 -1.44 -9.82
C VAL A 231 -6.23 -2.67 -8.99
N PRO A 232 -7.53 -2.98 -8.85
CA PRO A 232 -7.97 -4.14 -8.08
C PRO A 232 -7.42 -5.45 -8.63
N GLY A 233 -6.86 -6.29 -7.77
CA GLY A 233 -6.42 -7.65 -8.14
C GLY A 233 -7.60 -8.63 -8.24
N VAL A 234 -8.71 -8.30 -7.59
CA VAL A 234 -9.94 -9.09 -7.58
C VAL A 234 -11.12 -8.18 -7.91
N LEU A 235 -11.99 -8.63 -8.82
CA LEU A 235 -13.32 -8.08 -9.05
C LEU A 235 -14.37 -9.08 -8.59
N VAL A 236 -15.36 -8.59 -7.85
CA VAL A 236 -16.53 -9.35 -7.41
C VAL A 236 -17.76 -8.73 -8.04
N ARG A 237 -18.59 -9.55 -8.72
CA ARG A 237 -19.87 -9.09 -9.27
C ARG A 237 -20.96 -9.34 -8.25
N LEU A 238 -21.72 -8.30 -7.94
CA LEU A 238 -22.84 -8.34 -7.02
C LEU A 238 -24.13 -8.04 -7.77
N THR A 239 -25.25 -8.58 -7.29
CA THR A 239 -26.59 -8.18 -7.75
C THR A 239 -26.98 -6.80 -7.24
N SER A 240 -26.46 -6.40 -6.07
CA SER A 240 -26.64 -5.07 -5.48
C SER A 240 -25.54 -4.77 -4.46
N LEU A 241 -25.26 -3.48 -4.23
CA LEU A 241 -24.34 -3.07 -3.16
C LEU A 241 -25.06 -3.09 -1.80
N PRO A 242 -24.44 -3.61 -0.74
CA PRO A 242 -24.97 -3.45 0.60
C PRO A 242 -24.89 -1.98 1.01
N LEU A 243 -26.02 -1.39 1.41
CA LEU A 243 -26.12 0.00 1.84
C LEU A 243 -26.48 0.10 3.32
N LEU A 244 -25.97 1.13 3.99
CA LEU A 244 -26.42 1.60 5.29
C LEU A 244 -27.79 2.28 5.15
N SER A 245 -28.50 2.50 6.26
CA SER A 245 -29.73 3.30 6.30
C SER A 245 -29.56 4.73 5.77
N SER A 246 -28.32 5.22 5.72
CA SER A 246 -27.95 6.52 5.13
C SER A 246 -27.79 6.51 3.59
N GLY A 247 -27.94 5.36 2.93
CA GLY A 247 -27.72 5.19 1.49
C GLY A 247 -26.25 5.05 1.07
N LYS A 248 -25.30 5.08 2.01
CA LYS A 248 -23.86 4.84 1.75
C LYS A 248 -23.54 3.34 1.71
N VAL A 249 -22.51 2.94 0.98
CA VAL A 249 -22.02 1.55 0.95
C VAL A 249 -21.60 1.09 2.36
N ASP A 250 -22.16 -0.04 2.79
CA ASP A 250 -21.79 -0.75 4.00
C ASP A 250 -20.64 -1.74 3.69
N ARG A 251 -19.41 -1.27 3.86
CA ARG A 251 -18.20 -2.06 3.57
C ARG A 251 -18.00 -3.27 4.48
N GLY A 252 -18.61 -3.26 5.66
CA GLY A 252 -18.57 -4.39 6.60
C GLY A 252 -19.44 -5.56 6.16
N ARG A 253 -20.44 -5.30 5.31
CA ARG A 253 -21.33 -6.31 4.73
C ARG A 253 -20.97 -6.72 3.31
N LEU A 254 -19.91 -6.14 2.73
CA LEU A 254 -19.39 -6.59 1.44
C LEU A 254 -18.85 -8.03 1.60
N PRO A 255 -19.31 -8.99 0.78
CA PRO A 255 -18.98 -10.39 0.95
C PRO A 255 -17.48 -10.65 0.75
N GLU A 256 -16.98 -11.73 1.35
CA GLU A 256 -15.63 -12.21 1.03
C GLU A 256 -15.59 -12.75 -0.41
N PRO A 257 -14.52 -12.49 -1.20
CA PRO A 257 -14.42 -13.01 -2.55
C PRO A 257 -14.31 -14.55 -2.55
N THR A 258 -15.43 -15.22 -2.81
CA THR A 258 -15.52 -16.68 -2.98
C THR A 258 -15.66 -17.02 -4.47
N ALA A 259 -15.35 -18.27 -4.84
CA ALA A 259 -15.26 -18.70 -6.24
C ALA A 259 -16.54 -18.48 -7.05
N ASP A 260 -17.70 -18.45 -6.40
CA ASP A 260 -19.03 -18.26 -6.97
C ASP A 260 -19.39 -16.80 -7.29
N ILE A 261 -18.75 -15.82 -6.63
CA ILE A 261 -19.04 -14.38 -6.81
C ILE A 261 -17.86 -13.61 -7.42
N VAL A 262 -16.68 -14.22 -7.41
CA VAL A 262 -15.51 -13.67 -8.08
C VAL A 262 -15.80 -13.60 -9.57
N PHE A 263 -15.83 -12.37 -10.07
CA PHE A 263 -15.94 -12.03 -11.47
C PHE A 263 -14.56 -11.98 -12.14
N ARG A 264 -13.53 -11.66 -11.35
CA ARG A 264 -12.10 -11.70 -11.72
C ARG A 264 -11.24 -11.93 -10.48
N GLY A 265 -10.23 -12.79 -10.53
CA GLY A 265 -9.28 -13.01 -9.43
C GLY A 265 -9.67 -14.15 -8.47
N ARG A 266 -9.04 -15.33 -8.68
CA ARG A 266 -9.24 -16.66 -8.05
C ARG A 266 -10.68 -17.22 -8.15
N LEU A 267 -11.06 -18.08 -9.11
CA LEU A 267 -10.33 -18.91 -10.08
C LEU A 267 -10.37 -18.29 -11.50
N ALA A 268 -9.22 -17.86 -12.01
CA ALA A 268 -8.95 -18.11 -13.41
C ALA A 268 -7.90 -19.20 -13.39
N THR A 269 -8.33 -20.46 -13.48
CA THR A 269 -7.44 -21.55 -13.86
C THR A 269 -6.67 -21.10 -15.08
N ALA A 270 -5.42 -21.54 -15.19
CA ALA A 270 -4.69 -21.33 -16.43
C ALA A 270 -5.58 -21.75 -17.61
N ARG A 271 -5.72 -20.89 -18.62
CA ARG A 271 -6.52 -21.24 -19.81
C ARG A 271 -5.84 -22.35 -20.62
N ASP A 272 -4.53 -22.41 -20.53
CA ASP A 272 -3.64 -23.28 -21.28
C ASP A 272 -2.39 -23.59 -20.44
N GLU A 273 -1.58 -24.53 -20.93
CA GLU A 273 -0.37 -24.97 -20.26
C GLU A 273 0.68 -23.85 -20.14
N THR A 274 0.79 -23.00 -21.16
CA THR A 274 1.73 -21.87 -21.18
C THR A 274 1.45 -20.88 -20.05
N GLU A 275 0.18 -20.52 -19.83
CA GLU A 275 -0.22 -19.64 -18.74
C GLU A 275 0.02 -20.29 -17.37
N GLN A 276 -0.19 -21.61 -17.25
CA GLN A 276 0.11 -22.33 -16.03
C GLN A 276 1.61 -22.24 -15.68
N GLN A 277 2.47 -22.42 -16.68
CA GLN A 277 3.93 -22.29 -16.52
C GLN A 277 4.35 -20.89 -16.06
N VAL A 278 3.75 -19.82 -16.62
CA VAL A 278 4.03 -18.44 -16.17
C VAL A 278 3.56 -18.22 -14.74
N ILE A 279 2.37 -18.71 -14.38
CA ILE A 279 1.86 -18.63 -12.99
C ILE A 279 2.83 -19.31 -12.03
N ASP A 280 3.28 -20.53 -12.34
CA ASP A 280 4.15 -21.29 -11.45
C ASP A 280 5.54 -20.64 -11.26
N ILE A 281 6.08 -20.03 -12.32
CA ILE A 281 7.32 -19.25 -12.22
C ILE A 281 7.11 -17.99 -11.39
N PHE A 282 5.97 -17.30 -11.51
CA PHE A 282 5.66 -16.15 -10.65
C PHE A 282 5.61 -16.58 -9.18
N ARG A 283 4.96 -17.72 -8.89
CA ARG A 283 4.86 -18.29 -7.54
C ARG A 283 6.24 -18.54 -6.93
N GLU A 284 7.14 -19.13 -7.70
CA GLU A 284 8.50 -19.38 -7.27
C GLU A 284 9.27 -18.08 -7.02
N VAL A 285 9.28 -17.16 -7.99
CA VAL A 285 10.10 -15.92 -7.93
C VAL A 285 9.65 -15.00 -6.80
N LEU A 286 8.34 -14.97 -6.53
CA LEU A 286 7.75 -14.15 -5.46
C LEU A 286 7.69 -14.89 -4.12
N GLY A 287 7.95 -16.20 -4.09
CA GLY A 287 7.86 -17.04 -2.90
C GLY A 287 6.42 -17.17 -2.37
N ARG A 288 5.45 -17.33 -3.27
CA ARG A 288 4.01 -17.25 -3.00
C ARG A 288 3.25 -18.35 -3.70
N ALA A 289 2.52 -19.18 -2.98
CA ALA A 289 1.63 -20.19 -3.60
C ALA A 289 0.31 -19.59 -4.13
N ASP A 290 -0.01 -18.36 -3.72
CA ASP A 290 -1.31 -17.72 -3.89
C ASP A 290 -1.43 -16.80 -5.12
N ILE A 291 -0.72 -17.13 -6.20
CA ILE A 291 -0.74 -16.37 -7.47
C ILE A 291 -1.59 -17.10 -8.52
N GLY A 292 -2.34 -16.35 -9.32
CA GLY A 292 -3.15 -16.80 -10.45
C GLY A 292 -2.96 -15.93 -11.72
N ALA A 293 -3.74 -16.22 -12.76
CA ALA A 293 -3.50 -15.70 -14.11
C ALA A 293 -3.53 -14.17 -14.25
N HIS A 294 -4.27 -13.46 -13.39
CA HIS A 294 -4.44 -12.00 -13.48
C HIS A 294 -3.69 -11.23 -12.40
N ASP A 295 -2.88 -11.92 -11.59
CA ASP A 295 -2.16 -11.28 -10.50
C ASP A 295 -0.98 -10.46 -11.01
N ASP A 296 -0.95 -9.20 -10.57
CA ASP A 296 0.05 -8.23 -10.98
C ASP A 296 1.40 -8.47 -10.29
N PHE A 297 2.43 -8.80 -11.06
CA PHE A 297 3.76 -9.14 -10.56
C PHE A 297 4.34 -8.08 -9.61
N PHE A 298 4.26 -6.80 -10.01
CA PHE A 298 4.84 -5.70 -9.24
C PHE A 298 3.96 -5.31 -8.04
N GLY A 299 2.64 -5.38 -8.20
CA GLY A 299 1.66 -5.21 -7.12
C GLY A 299 1.84 -6.27 -6.03
N LEU A 300 2.29 -7.46 -6.40
CA LEU A 300 2.66 -8.53 -5.46
C LEU A 300 4.07 -8.40 -4.87
N GLY A 301 4.80 -7.33 -5.18
CA GLY A 301 6.13 -7.04 -4.64
C GLY A 301 7.29 -7.56 -5.48
N GLY A 302 7.04 -7.90 -6.75
CA GLY A 302 8.07 -8.16 -7.74
C GLY A 302 8.88 -6.91 -8.08
N ASP A 303 10.15 -7.11 -8.43
CA ASP A 303 11.09 -6.06 -8.80
C ASP A 303 11.86 -6.45 -10.08
N SER A 304 12.77 -5.58 -10.54
CA SER A 304 13.54 -5.82 -11.78
C SER A 304 14.40 -7.09 -11.72
N MET A 305 14.91 -7.47 -10.55
CA MET A 305 15.64 -8.74 -10.39
C MET A 305 14.68 -9.92 -10.48
N GLY A 306 13.48 -9.78 -9.92
CA GLY A 306 12.38 -10.72 -10.10
C GLY A 306 12.04 -10.92 -11.58
N VAL A 307 11.90 -9.85 -12.35
CA VAL A 307 11.66 -9.94 -13.80
C VAL A 307 12.77 -10.73 -14.51
N ALA A 308 14.03 -10.47 -14.18
CA ALA A 308 15.16 -11.23 -14.74
C ALA A 308 15.06 -12.73 -14.42
N ARG A 309 14.73 -13.08 -13.17
CA ARG A 309 14.51 -14.49 -12.78
C ARG A 309 13.32 -15.13 -13.48
N VAL A 310 12.21 -14.40 -13.65
CA VAL A 310 11.03 -14.87 -14.39
C VAL A 310 11.41 -15.21 -15.83
N ARG A 311 12.03 -14.25 -16.54
CA ARG A 311 12.44 -14.45 -17.94
C ARG A 311 13.41 -15.62 -18.09
N GLN A 312 14.44 -15.66 -17.24
CA GLN A 312 15.43 -16.74 -17.27
C GLN A 312 14.77 -18.11 -17.03
N SER A 313 13.87 -18.21 -16.05
CA SER A 313 13.18 -19.47 -15.73
C SER A 313 12.24 -19.91 -16.84
N LEU A 314 11.53 -18.99 -17.49
CA LEU A 314 10.65 -19.27 -18.62
C LEU A 314 11.44 -19.81 -19.82
N LEU A 315 12.59 -19.19 -20.11
CA LEU A 315 13.46 -19.59 -21.20
C LEU A 315 14.11 -20.95 -20.94
N GLU A 316 14.71 -21.15 -19.77
CA GLU A 316 15.48 -22.36 -19.45
C GLU A 316 14.60 -23.60 -19.28
N ARG A 317 13.42 -23.45 -18.67
CA ARG A 317 12.57 -24.61 -18.30
C ARG A 317 11.49 -24.93 -19.33
N HIS A 318 11.04 -23.93 -20.07
CA HIS A 318 9.91 -24.07 -20.99
C HIS A 318 10.22 -23.60 -22.41
N GLY A 319 11.42 -23.07 -22.68
CA GLY A 319 11.80 -22.55 -23.99
C GLY A 319 11.04 -21.29 -24.41
N ILE A 320 10.40 -20.60 -23.46
CA ILE A 320 9.58 -19.41 -23.74
C ILE A 320 10.46 -18.16 -23.57
N ASP A 321 10.87 -17.52 -24.67
CA ASP A 321 11.56 -16.23 -24.62
C ASP A 321 10.54 -15.09 -24.57
N VAL A 322 10.41 -14.48 -23.38
CA VAL A 322 9.56 -13.30 -23.18
C VAL A 322 10.46 -12.06 -23.02
N PRO A 323 10.32 -11.01 -23.87
CA PRO A 323 11.06 -9.78 -23.70
C PRO A 323 10.81 -9.13 -22.33
N TYR A 324 11.86 -8.56 -21.74
CA TYR A 324 11.74 -7.80 -20.48
C TYR A 324 10.65 -6.73 -20.55
N THR A 325 10.61 -5.99 -21.66
CA THR A 325 9.62 -4.93 -21.93
C THR A 325 8.19 -5.43 -21.83
N LEU A 326 7.93 -6.66 -22.28
CA LEU A 326 6.62 -7.28 -22.25
C LEU A 326 6.18 -7.62 -20.82
N ILE A 327 7.08 -8.19 -20.00
CA ILE A 327 6.77 -8.48 -18.58
C ILE A 327 6.50 -7.18 -17.81
N PHE A 328 7.30 -6.14 -18.04
CA PHE A 328 7.10 -4.83 -17.41
C PHE A 328 5.77 -4.16 -17.82
N ARG A 329 5.36 -4.33 -19.09
CA ARG A 329 4.16 -3.69 -19.63
C ARG A 329 2.88 -4.46 -19.30
N GLN A 330 2.91 -5.79 -19.42
CA GLN A 330 1.74 -6.65 -19.30
C GLN A 330 1.49 -7.17 -17.89
N ARG A 331 2.54 -7.32 -17.09
CA ARG A 331 2.56 -7.46 -15.61
C ARG A 331 1.84 -8.67 -15.00
N THR A 332 0.95 -9.33 -15.73
CA THR A 332 0.13 -10.46 -15.27
C THR A 332 0.38 -11.65 -16.18
N PRO A 333 0.30 -12.90 -15.68
CA PRO A 333 0.47 -14.09 -16.52
C PRO A 333 -0.41 -14.10 -17.78
N ARG A 334 -1.71 -13.77 -17.64
CA ARG A 334 -2.70 -13.69 -18.72
C ARG A 334 -2.28 -12.76 -19.84
N ARG A 335 -1.91 -11.54 -19.47
CA ARG A 335 -1.53 -10.51 -20.46
C ARG A 335 -0.18 -10.81 -21.09
N ILE A 336 0.74 -11.43 -20.33
CA ILE A 336 2.01 -11.89 -20.87
C ILE A 336 1.78 -12.96 -21.94
N CYS A 337 0.97 -13.99 -21.62
CA CYS A 337 0.64 -15.05 -22.56
C CYS A 337 -0.11 -14.53 -23.78
N THR A 338 -1.10 -13.64 -23.59
CA THR A 338 -1.87 -13.06 -24.71
C THR A 338 -0.98 -12.25 -25.64
N ALA A 339 -0.16 -11.35 -25.11
CA ALA A 339 0.75 -10.54 -25.93
C ALA A 339 1.87 -11.35 -26.58
N ALA A 340 2.28 -12.49 -26.00
CA ALA A 340 3.23 -13.41 -26.62
C ALA A 340 2.60 -14.21 -27.77
N SER A 341 1.30 -14.53 -27.68
CA SER A 341 0.55 -15.24 -28.72
C SER A 341 0.24 -14.37 -29.94
N ASP A 342 0.00 -13.06 -29.76
CA ASP A 342 -0.39 -12.15 -30.84
C ASP A 342 0.76 -11.71 -31.75
N GLY A 343 1.98 -12.21 -31.53
CA GLY A 343 3.18 -11.84 -32.28
C GLY A 343 3.74 -10.50 -31.81
N GLY A 344 4.96 -10.51 -31.28
CA GLY A 344 5.63 -9.32 -30.75
C GLY A 344 6.01 -8.29 -31.81
N GLU A 345 5.03 -7.57 -32.38
CA GLU A 345 5.29 -6.29 -33.03
C GLU A 345 5.40 -5.20 -31.96
N GLU A 346 6.64 -4.83 -31.64
CA GLU A 346 6.92 -3.54 -31.02
C GLU A 346 6.43 -2.42 -31.96
N PRO A 347 5.54 -1.51 -31.54
CA PRO A 347 5.35 -0.28 -32.27
C PRO A 347 6.66 0.52 -32.16
N ARG A 348 7.24 0.84 -33.32
CA ARG A 348 8.43 1.69 -33.48
C ARG A 348 8.32 3.03 -32.75
#